data_AF-A0A0X3Y3C9-F1
#
_entry.id   AF-A0A0X3Y3C9-F1
#
_cell.length_a   1.000
_cell.length_b   1.000
_cell.length_c   1.000
_cell.angle_alpha   90.00
_cell.angle_beta   90.00
_cell.angle_gamma   90.00
#
_symmetry.space_group_name_H-M   'P 1'
#
loop_
_entity.id
_entity.type
_entity.pdbx_description
1 polymer ?
#
loop_
_entity_poly.entity_id
_entity_poly.type
_entity_poly.pdbx_seq_one_letter_code
_entity_poly.pdbx_strand_id
1 'polypeptide(L)'
;MDLSNFYGTKPLDFFTYEQKRSCILMWVALNMKLKLKEYNLPNAPTGYSTRLWGIGRGKEYTRNFMENRVKENIRLNALGAEDEESLKEIMKDLSTNIVEHSLIVCEDLIGAARKAKTESVREKYYKAVNNPDYLRVVFIISVSNYAKELIALGFDINHVFLKLRLETMDIFKKELSDIWIEYAESNKNENDYLDAVTRTEEIFKMYEKKTVVSTDDLDKLADEKLVYNLMGKDNVDNLIEIIIDGLRQRITGEIRLFSPNSY
;
A
#
# COMPACT_ATOMS: atom_id res chain seq x y z
N MET A 1 9.76 -22.71 15.62
CA MET A 1 8.86 -23.84 15.33
C MET A 1 7.98 -23.40 14.18
N ASP A 2 8.06 -24.08 13.04
CA ASP A 2 7.27 -23.74 11.86
C ASP A 2 5.84 -24.27 12.04
N LEU A 3 4.94 -23.38 12.48
CA LEU A 3 3.53 -23.69 12.74
C LEU A 3 2.69 -23.69 11.46
N SER A 4 3.28 -23.38 10.30
CA SER A 4 2.56 -23.38 9.00
C SER A 4 1.95 -24.75 8.68
N ASN A 5 2.57 -25.84 9.14
CA ASN A 5 2.09 -27.20 8.94
C ASN A 5 0.97 -27.63 9.91
N PHE A 6 0.68 -26.86 10.97
CA PHE A 6 -0.35 -27.21 11.96
C PHE A 6 -1.72 -26.58 11.66
N TYR A 7 -1.75 -25.54 10.84
CA TYR A 7 -2.98 -24.86 10.45
C TYR A 7 -3.08 -24.81 8.94
N GLY A 8 -3.83 -25.74 8.34
CA GLY A 8 -4.14 -25.68 6.92
C GLY A 8 -4.81 -24.34 6.56
N THR A 9 -4.62 -23.89 5.31
CA THR A 9 -5.24 -22.67 4.80
C THR A 9 -6.76 -22.73 4.98
N LYS A 10 -7.34 -21.63 5.48
CA LYS A 10 -8.80 -21.53 5.68
C LYS A 10 -9.45 -20.83 4.49
N PRO A 11 -10.70 -21.17 4.12
CA PRO A 11 -11.42 -20.45 3.07
C PRO A 11 -11.71 -19.00 3.47
N LEU A 12 -11.92 -18.11 2.49
CA LEU A 12 -12.09 -16.66 2.73
C LEU A 12 -13.30 -16.30 3.60
N ASP A 13 -14.36 -17.11 3.58
CA ASP A 13 -15.56 -16.92 4.40
C ASP A 13 -15.32 -17.14 5.91
N PHE A 14 -14.25 -17.87 6.27
CA PHE A 14 -13.83 -18.06 7.65
C PHE A 14 -13.35 -16.77 8.32
N PHE A 15 -12.79 -15.83 7.54
CA PHE A 15 -12.16 -14.63 8.08
C PHE A 15 -13.15 -13.47 8.20
N THR A 16 -13.06 -12.76 9.32
CA THR A 16 -13.81 -11.51 9.54
C THR A 16 -13.32 -10.42 8.58
N TYR A 17 -14.11 -9.35 8.45
CA TYR A 17 -13.71 -8.17 7.68
C TYR A 17 -12.39 -7.58 8.16
N GLU A 18 -12.20 -7.45 9.47
CA GLU A 18 -10.97 -6.90 10.06
C GLU A 18 -9.74 -7.78 9.78
N GLN A 19 -9.91 -9.10 9.83
CA GLN A 19 -8.84 -10.05 9.48
C GLN A 19 -8.45 -9.95 8.01
N LYS A 20 -9.42 -9.83 7.10
CA LYS A 20 -9.17 -9.60 5.67
C LYS A 20 -8.44 -8.28 5.44
N ARG A 21 -8.88 -7.20 6.09
CA ARG A 21 -8.22 -5.90 6.06
C ARG A 21 -6.77 -6.00 6.52
N SER A 22 -6.53 -6.67 7.67
CA SER A 22 -5.18 -6.89 8.17
C SER A 22 -4.32 -7.64 7.16
N CYS A 23 -4.83 -8.71 6.52
CA CYS A 23 -4.08 -9.40 5.48
C CYS A 23 -3.75 -8.54 4.26
N ILE A 24 -4.65 -7.65 3.84
CA ILE A 24 -4.42 -6.70 2.76
C ILE A 24 -3.30 -5.71 3.14
N LEU A 25 -3.32 -5.18 4.36
CA LEU A 25 -2.30 -4.25 4.84
C LEU A 25 -0.93 -4.92 5.01
N MET A 26 -0.91 -6.16 5.49
CA MET A 26 0.29 -7.00 5.52
C MET A 26 0.83 -7.25 4.10
N TRP A 27 -0.04 -7.58 3.14
CA TRP A 27 0.36 -7.75 1.73
C TRP A 27 0.94 -6.47 1.15
N VAL A 28 0.31 -5.32 1.39
CA VAL A 28 0.84 -4.01 0.97
C VAL A 28 2.24 -3.83 1.57
N ALA A 29 2.39 -4.03 2.88
CA ALA A 29 3.63 -3.83 3.60
C ALA A 29 4.79 -4.70 3.04
N LEU A 30 4.50 -5.96 2.70
CA LEU A 30 5.45 -6.89 2.09
C LEU A 30 5.79 -6.55 0.63
N ASN A 31 4.89 -5.89 -0.09
CA ASN A 31 5.07 -5.52 -1.50
C ASN A 31 5.53 -4.06 -1.71
N MET A 32 5.73 -3.30 -0.63
CA MET A 32 6.32 -1.96 -0.72
C MET A 32 7.75 -2.04 -1.29
N LYS A 33 8.08 -1.12 -2.18
CA LYS A 33 9.40 -0.97 -2.78
C LYS A 33 10.07 0.27 -2.21
N LEU A 34 11.39 0.18 -2.03
CA LEU A 34 12.17 1.26 -1.42
C LEU A 34 12.25 2.47 -2.34
N LYS A 35 12.42 2.22 -3.65
CA LYS A 35 12.52 3.27 -4.65
C LYS A 35 11.34 3.17 -5.60
N LEU A 36 10.67 4.29 -5.86
CA LEU A 36 9.52 4.34 -6.76
C LEU A 36 9.83 3.87 -8.20
N LYS A 37 11.10 3.89 -8.61
CA LYS A 37 11.54 3.37 -9.91
C LYS A 37 11.40 1.85 -10.03
N GLU A 38 11.38 1.12 -8.91
CA GLU A 38 11.22 -0.34 -8.87
C GLU A 38 9.78 -0.74 -9.19
N TYR A 39 8.84 0.20 -9.16
CA TYR A 39 7.46 0.02 -9.64
C TYR A 39 7.28 0.29 -11.14
N ASN A 40 8.34 0.62 -11.88
CA ASN A 40 8.20 0.97 -13.29
C ASN A 40 7.88 -0.26 -14.13
N LEU A 41 6.70 -0.28 -14.72
CA LEU A 41 6.28 -1.32 -15.67
C LEU A 41 6.46 -0.83 -17.11
N PRO A 42 6.81 -1.71 -18.06
CA PRO A 42 6.83 -1.38 -19.48
C PRO A 42 5.48 -0.81 -19.92
N ASN A 43 5.51 0.27 -20.71
CA ASN A 43 4.32 0.93 -21.25
C ASN A 43 3.32 1.49 -20.20
N ALA A 44 3.70 1.56 -18.92
CA ALA A 44 2.89 2.16 -17.85
C ALA A 44 3.53 3.45 -17.29
N PRO A 45 2.75 4.34 -16.64
CA PRO A 45 3.31 5.45 -15.87
C PRO A 45 4.31 4.97 -14.83
N THR A 46 5.32 5.79 -14.54
CA THR A 46 6.31 5.45 -13.51
C THR A 46 5.66 5.48 -12.12
N GLY A 47 6.23 4.75 -11.16
CA GLY A 47 5.78 4.83 -9.77
C GLY A 47 5.86 6.26 -9.22
N TYR A 48 6.89 7.01 -9.62
CA TYR A 48 7.03 8.43 -9.27
C TYR A 48 5.90 9.29 -9.85
N SER A 49 5.60 9.15 -11.14
CA SER A 49 4.50 9.91 -11.76
C SER A 49 3.16 9.55 -11.14
N THR A 50 2.94 8.29 -10.82
CA THR A 50 1.70 7.81 -10.18
C THR A 50 1.56 8.41 -8.78
N ARG A 51 2.63 8.39 -7.98
CA ARG A 51 2.67 9.03 -6.66
C ARG A 51 2.30 10.52 -6.72
N LEU A 52 2.80 11.26 -7.73
CA LEU A 52 2.49 12.69 -7.87
C LEU A 52 0.99 12.97 -8.02
N TRP A 53 0.23 12.07 -8.64
CA TRP A 53 -1.23 12.22 -8.74
C TRP A 53 -1.92 11.96 -7.39
N GLY A 54 -1.37 11.09 -6.54
CA GLY A 54 -1.92 10.79 -5.22
C GLY A 54 -1.57 11.86 -4.18
N ILE A 55 -0.28 12.20 -4.02
CA ILE A 55 0.19 13.08 -2.93
C ILE A 55 0.47 14.53 -3.36
N GLY A 56 0.25 14.84 -4.63
CA GLY A 56 0.44 16.18 -5.16
C GLY A 56 1.90 16.63 -5.29
N ARG A 57 2.05 17.90 -5.67
CA ARG A 57 3.32 18.61 -5.87
C ARG A 57 3.09 20.10 -5.98
N GLY A 58 4.10 20.86 -5.55
CA GLY A 58 4.15 22.31 -5.77
C GLY A 58 3.21 23.07 -4.84
N LYS A 59 3.27 24.40 -4.93
CA LYS A 59 2.37 25.28 -4.20
C LYS A 59 1.12 25.54 -5.03
N GLU A 60 -0.01 25.73 -4.36
CA GLU A 60 -1.26 26.13 -5.02
C GLU A 60 -1.03 27.38 -5.87
N TYR A 61 -1.77 27.49 -6.98
CA TYR A 61 -1.64 28.57 -7.98
C TYR A 61 -0.31 28.61 -8.75
N THR A 62 0.58 27.62 -8.57
CA THR A 62 1.78 27.48 -9.42
C THR A 62 1.50 26.62 -10.66
N ARG A 63 2.21 26.88 -11.77
CA ARG A 63 2.06 26.12 -13.04
C ARG A 63 2.20 24.61 -12.87
N ASN A 64 2.98 24.18 -11.89
CA ASN A 64 3.33 22.79 -11.62
C ASN A 64 2.52 22.18 -10.46
N PHE A 65 1.46 22.86 -10.01
CA PHE A 65 0.64 22.41 -8.91
C PHE A 65 -0.11 21.11 -9.26
N MET A 66 -0.05 20.16 -8.34
CA MET A 66 -0.88 18.97 -8.32
C MET A 66 -1.43 18.83 -6.90
N GLU A 67 -2.74 18.68 -6.81
CA GLU A 67 -3.45 18.50 -5.55
C GLU A 67 -3.05 17.19 -4.84
N ASN A 68 -2.95 17.24 -3.51
CA ASN A 68 -2.72 16.06 -2.68
C ASN A 68 -4.07 15.44 -2.30
N ARG A 69 -4.43 14.35 -2.98
CA ARG A 69 -5.70 13.65 -2.82
C ARG A 69 -5.80 12.89 -1.50
N VAL A 70 -4.68 12.42 -0.97
CA VAL A 70 -4.64 11.81 0.37
C VAL A 70 -5.05 12.83 1.43
N LYS A 71 -4.37 13.99 1.43
CA LYS A 71 -4.69 15.08 2.37
C LYS A 71 -6.09 15.60 2.17
N GLU A 72 -6.54 15.75 0.92
CA GLU A 72 -7.88 16.22 0.62
C GLU A 72 -8.95 15.24 1.11
N ASN A 73 -8.78 13.93 0.90
CA ASN A 73 -9.70 12.92 1.42
C ASN A 73 -9.79 12.97 2.95
N ILE A 74 -8.66 13.01 3.66
CA ILE A 74 -8.64 13.14 5.13
C ILE A 74 -9.33 14.43 5.57
N ARG A 75 -8.97 15.57 4.95
CA ARG A 75 -9.54 16.89 5.26
C ARG A 75 -11.05 16.92 5.08
N LEU A 76 -11.56 16.39 3.97
CA LEU A 76 -12.99 16.37 3.67
C LEU A 76 -13.80 15.58 4.70
N ASN A 77 -13.25 14.46 5.20
CA ASN A 77 -13.89 13.71 6.29
C ASN A 77 -13.78 14.46 7.63
N ALA A 78 -12.62 15.03 7.93
CA ALA A 78 -12.38 15.78 9.16
C ALA A 78 -13.23 17.06 9.28
N LEU A 79 -13.65 17.67 8.16
CA LEU A 79 -14.54 18.84 8.15
C LEU A 79 -15.91 18.57 8.80
N GLY A 80 -16.31 17.30 8.92
CA GLY A 80 -17.54 16.90 9.61
C GLY A 80 -17.44 16.89 11.14
N ALA A 81 -16.26 17.11 11.71
CA ALA A 81 -16.08 17.13 13.16
C ALA A 81 -16.65 18.39 13.80
N GLU A 82 -17.52 18.23 14.80
CA GLU A 82 -18.07 19.35 15.58
C GLU A 82 -17.12 19.81 16.69
N ASP A 83 -16.30 18.87 17.20
CA ASP A 83 -15.34 19.09 18.28
C ASP A 83 -14.12 18.13 18.17
N GLU A 84 -13.21 18.22 19.15
CA GLU A 84 -11.98 17.40 19.19
C GLU A 84 -12.26 15.90 19.38
N GLU A 85 -13.32 15.54 20.09
CA GLU A 85 -13.69 14.13 20.31
C GLU A 85 -14.22 13.52 19.02
N SER A 86 -15.13 14.23 18.34
CA SER A 86 -15.65 13.90 17.02
C SER A 86 -14.52 13.77 16.00
N LEU A 87 -13.53 14.66 16.04
CA LEU A 87 -12.36 14.57 15.17
C LEU A 87 -11.56 13.29 15.45
N LYS A 88 -11.34 12.93 16.71
CA LYS A 88 -10.64 11.69 17.08
C LYS A 88 -11.39 10.45 16.60
N GLU A 89 -12.72 10.44 16.72
CA GLU A 89 -13.56 9.35 16.22
C GLU A 89 -13.49 9.21 14.71
N ILE A 90 -13.61 10.32 13.96
CA ILE A 90 -13.48 10.32 12.50
C ILE A 90 -12.11 9.80 12.10
N MET A 91 -11.03 10.29 12.72
CA MET A 91 -9.67 9.86 12.36
C MET A 91 -9.43 8.38 12.69
N LYS A 92 -10.04 7.87 13.78
CA LYS A 92 -10.03 6.44 14.11
C LYS A 92 -10.80 5.61 13.07
N ASP A 93 -11.91 6.12 12.57
CA ASP A 93 -12.67 5.48 11.50
C ASP A 93 -11.85 5.43 10.19
N LEU A 94 -11.22 6.55 9.81
CA LEU A 94 -10.30 6.60 8.66
C LEU A 94 -9.16 5.58 8.77
N SER A 95 -8.58 5.44 9.95
CA SER A 95 -7.57 4.41 10.23
C SER A 95 -8.12 2.99 10.10
N THR A 96 -9.33 2.76 10.62
CA THR A 96 -9.99 1.44 10.58
C THR A 96 -10.40 1.04 9.17
N ASN A 97 -10.79 2.01 8.34
CA ASN A 97 -11.23 1.84 6.95
C ASN A 97 -10.17 2.32 5.94
N ILE A 98 -8.89 2.23 6.31
CA ILE A 98 -7.78 2.75 5.51
C ILE A 98 -7.74 2.16 4.09
N VAL A 99 -8.16 0.90 3.91
CA VAL A 99 -8.20 0.24 2.59
C VAL A 99 -9.24 0.92 1.69
N GLU A 100 -10.43 1.17 2.22
CA GLU A 100 -11.55 1.80 1.52
C GLU A 100 -11.20 3.24 1.14
N HIS A 101 -10.67 4.02 2.09
CA HIS A 101 -10.23 5.38 1.81
C HIS A 101 -9.08 5.43 0.81
N SER A 102 -8.17 4.46 0.86
CA SER A 102 -7.10 4.33 -0.13
C SER A 102 -7.64 3.99 -1.52
N LEU A 103 -8.73 3.23 -1.63
CA LEU A 103 -9.39 2.95 -2.91
C LEU A 103 -10.05 4.21 -3.49
N ILE A 104 -10.69 5.03 -2.67
CA ILE A 104 -11.21 6.35 -3.10
C ILE A 104 -10.05 7.19 -3.67
N VAL A 105 -8.91 7.23 -2.98
CA VAL A 105 -7.71 7.93 -3.47
C VAL A 105 -7.19 7.34 -4.79
N CYS A 106 -7.20 6.01 -4.96
CA CYS A 106 -6.84 5.38 -6.23
C CYS A 106 -7.74 5.84 -7.38
N GLU A 107 -9.05 5.93 -7.13
CA GLU A 107 -10.03 6.35 -8.12
C GLU A 107 -9.83 7.82 -8.50
N ASP A 108 -9.67 8.69 -7.50
CA ASP A 108 -9.47 10.12 -7.70
C ASP A 108 -8.15 10.40 -8.44
N LEU A 109 -7.07 9.69 -8.12
CA LEU A 109 -5.77 9.91 -8.75
C LEU A 109 -5.77 9.44 -10.21
N ILE A 110 -6.34 8.26 -10.50
CA ILE A 110 -6.44 7.76 -11.88
C ILE A 110 -7.41 8.62 -12.68
N GLY A 111 -8.54 9.00 -12.08
CA GLY A 111 -9.53 9.90 -12.68
C GLY A 111 -8.94 11.24 -13.09
N ALA A 112 -8.12 11.84 -12.21
CA ALA A 112 -7.41 13.08 -12.51
C ALA A 112 -6.33 12.90 -13.58
N ALA A 113 -5.54 11.82 -13.51
CA ALA A 113 -4.50 11.55 -14.49
C ALA A 113 -5.05 11.35 -15.92
N ARG A 114 -6.22 10.71 -16.04
CA ARG A 114 -6.96 10.55 -17.31
C ARG A 114 -7.54 11.86 -17.85
N LYS A 115 -7.65 12.88 -17.01
CA LYS A 115 -8.06 14.26 -17.36
C LYS A 115 -6.86 15.22 -17.47
N ALA A 116 -5.62 14.72 -17.46
CA ALA A 116 -4.43 15.54 -17.58
C ALA A 116 -4.46 16.43 -18.84
N LYS A 117 -3.86 17.62 -18.79
CA LYS A 117 -3.84 18.57 -19.92
C LYS A 117 -3.14 17.99 -21.16
N THR A 118 -2.07 17.23 -20.96
CA THR A 118 -1.28 16.63 -22.03
C THR A 118 -1.89 15.31 -22.51
N GLU A 119 -2.16 15.20 -23.80
CA GLU A 119 -2.79 14.01 -24.40
C GLU A 119 -1.99 12.73 -24.23
N SER A 120 -0.69 12.75 -24.54
CA SER A 120 0.19 11.59 -24.35
C SER A 120 0.24 11.09 -22.90
N VAL A 121 0.08 12.00 -21.93
CA VAL A 121 -0.06 11.63 -20.51
C VAL A 121 -1.38 10.93 -20.30
N ARG A 122 -2.51 11.51 -20.73
CA ARG A 122 -3.84 10.88 -20.60
C ARG A 122 -3.86 9.48 -21.19
N GLU A 123 -3.41 9.31 -22.43
CA GLU A 123 -3.38 8.02 -23.14
C GLU A 123 -2.59 6.96 -22.37
N LYS A 124 -1.47 7.36 -21.75
CA LYS A 124 -0.65 6.46 -20.96
C LYS A 124 -1.42 5.89 -19.76
N TYR A 125 -2.19 6.72 -19.07
CA TYR A 125 -3.03 6.28 -17.95
C TYR A 125 -4.29 5.54 -18.42
N TYR A 126 -4.88 5.90 -19.56
CA TYR A 126 -5.97 5.13 -20.18
C TYR A 126 -5.57 3.70 -20.52
N LYS A 127 -4.34 3.46 -20.99
CA LYS A 127 -3.84 2.11 -21.25
C LYS A 127 -3.49 1.38 -19.96
N ALA A 128 -2.86 2.08 -19.02
CA ALA A 128 -2.35 1.47 -17.80
C ALA A 128 -3.45 0.97 -16.84
N VAL A 129 -4.65 1.57 -16.85
CA VAL A 129 -5.78 1.09 -16.03
C VAL A 129 -6.23 -0.34 -16.37
N ASN A 130 -5.86 -0.85 -17.55
CA ASN A 130 -6.12 -2.23 -17.96
C ASN A 130 -4.96 -3.18 -17.64
N ASN A 131 -3.90 -2.69 -16.97
CA ASN A 131 -2.79 -3.52 -16.53
C ASN A 131 -2.96 -3.85 -15.03
N PRO A 132 -3.18 -5.12 -14.65
CA PRO A 132 -3.38 -5.51 -13.25
C PRO A 132 -2.22 -5.13 -12.34
N ASP A 133 -0.99 -5.32 -12.81
CA ASP A 133 0.21 -5.00 -12.02
C ASP A 133 0.36 -3.50 -11.81
N TYR A 134 -0.05 -2.69 -12.79
CA TYR A 134 -0.09 -1.24 -12.60
C TYR A 134 -1.12 -0.85 -11.54
N LEU A 135 -2.31 -1.45 -11.54
CA LEU A 135 -3.32 -1.17 -10.53
C LEU A 135 -2.87 -1.64 -9.13
N ARG A 136 -2.16 -2.77 -9.02
CA ARG A 136 -1.50 -3.20 -7.77
C ARG A 136 -0.51 -2.15 -7.27
N VAL A 137 0.32 -1.58 -8.16
CA VAL A 137 1.23 -0.47 -7.81
C VAL A 137 0.47 0.75 -7.31
N VAL A 138 -0.59 1.16 -8.02
CA VAL A 138 -1.44 2.29 -7.61
C VAL A 138 -2.01 2.07 -6.21
N PHE A 139 -2.51 0.86 -5.95
CA PHE A 139 -3.08 0.48 -4.66
C PHE A 139 -2.03 0.52 -3.54
N ILE A 140 -0.86 -0.10 -3.74
CA ILE A 140 0.25 -0.05 -2.77
C ILE A 140 0.64 1.40 -2.47
N ILE A 141 0.86 2.22 -3.52
CA ILE A 141 1.23 3.63 -3.34
C ILE A 141 0.15 4.37 -2.54
N SER A 142 -1.13 4.15 -2.82
CA SER A 142 -2.21 4.87 -2.14
C SER A 142 -2.31 4.48 -0.67
N VAL A 143 -2.30 3.17 -0.36
CA VAL A 143 -2.33 2.68 1.04
C VAL A 143 -1.13 3.16 1.82
N SER A 144 0.09 3.04 1.27
CA SER A 144 1.30 3.47 1.97
C SER A 144 1.31 4.98 2.24
N ASN A 145 0.88 5.82 1.30
CA ASN A 145 0.86 7.27 1.51
C ASN A 145 -0.29 7.71 2.42
N TYR A 146 -1.44 7.03 2.38
CA TYR A 146 -2.54 7.30 3.32
C TYR A 146 -2.12 6.98 4.76
N ALA A 147 -1.53 5.80 4.96
CA ALA A 147 -1.00 5.39 6.26
C ALA A 147 0.04 6.38 6.80
N LYS A 148 1.00 6.80 5.95
CA LYS A 148 2.00 7.80 6.34
C LYS A 148 1.39 9.13 6.76
N GLU A 149 0.33 9.59 6.08
CA GLU A 149 -0.32 10.85 6.43
C GLU A 149 -1.05 10.74 7.78
N LEU A 150 -1.79 9.64 8.03
CA LEU A 150 -2.43 9.39 9.33
C LEU A 150 -1.41 9.33 10.47
N ILE A 151 -0.29 8.62 10.27
CA ILE A 151 0.80 8.52 11.26
C ILE A 151 1.43 9.91 11.51
N ALA A 152 1.67 10.70 10.46
CA ALA A 152 2.22 12.04 10.58
C ALA A 152 1.29 13.01 11.33
N LEU A 153 -0.02 12.76 11.26
CA LEU A 153 -1.04 13.47 12.04
C LEU A 153 -1.18 12.95 13.48
N GLY A 154 -0.44 11.90 13.86
CA GLY A 154 -0.43 11.34 15.22
C GLY A 154 -1.48 10.26 15.47
N PHE A 155 -2.12 9.72 14.44
CA PHE A 155 -3.15 8.69 14.57
C PHE A 155 -2.59 7.29 14.35
N ASP A 156 -3.04 6.34 15.20
CA ASP A 156 -2.74 4.93 15.03
C ASP A 156 -3.53 4.36 13.85
N ILE A 157 -2.84 3.68 12.93
CA ILE A 157 -3.44 2.99 11.79
C ILE A 157 -3.97 1.59 12.14
N ASN A 158 -3.86 1.19 13.42
CA ASN A 158 -4.32 -0.10 13.94
C ASN A 158 -3.77 -1.29 13.12
N HIS A 159 -2.48 -1.20 12.78
CA HIS A 159 -1.74 -2.25 12.10
C HIS A 159 -0.23 -2.10 12.35
N VAL A 160 0.30 -2.92 13.25
CA VAL A 160 1.66 -2.83 13.78
C VAL A 160 2.69 -3.11 12.69
N PHE A 161 2.52 -4.18 11.90
CA PHE A 161 3.51 -4.56 10.88
C PHE A 161 3.69 -3.48 9.80
N LEU A 162 2.59 -2.97 9.21
CA LEU A 162 2.65 -1.91 8.21
C LEU A 162 3.32 -0.64 8.79
N LYS A 163 2.96 -0.24 10.01
CA LYS A 163 3.57 0.90 10.69
C LYS A 163 5.09 0.73 10.80
N LEU A 164 5.55 -0.40 11.35
CA LEU A 164 6.98 -0.70 11.48
C LEU A 164 7.70 -0.68 10.13
N ARG A 165 7.10 -1.24 9.07
CA ARG A 165 7.69 -1.24 7.73
C ARG A 165 7.84 0.18 7.19
N LEU A 166 6.81 1.02 7.33
CA LEU A 166 6.87 2.42 6.90
C LEU A 166 7.93 3.22 7.66
N GLU A 167 7.97 3.07 8.99
CA GLU A 167 8.95 3.73 9.86
C GLU A 167 10.38 3.28 9.54
N THR A 168 10.60 1.98 9.34
CA THR A 168 11.92 1.45 8.96
C THR A 168 12.38 2.04 7.63
N MET A 169 11.49 2.12 6.63
CA MET A 169 11.81 2.70 5.32
C MET A 169 12.21 4.18 5.40
N ASP A 170 11.67 4.93 6.37
CA ASP A 170 12.00 6.34 6.56
C ASP A 170 13.28 6.52 7.40
N ILE A 171 13.45 5.72 8.46
CA ILE A 171 14.62 5.79 9.37
C ILE A 171 15.88 5.26 8.69
N PHE A 172 15.82 4.09 8.05
CA PHE A 172 16.96 3.41 7.42
C PHE A 172 17.01 3.64 5.91
N LYS A 173 16.41 4.74 5.43
CA LYS A 173 16.28 5.04 4.00
C LYS A 173 17.63 4.97 3.28
N LYS A 174 18.71 5.44 3.92
CA LYS A 174 20.04 5.49 3.34
C LYS A 174 20.62 4.07 3.22
N GLU A 175 20.66 3.33 4.31
CA GLU A 175 21.16 1.95 4.37
C GLU A 175 20.41 1.04 3.39
N LEU A 176 19.08 1.15 3.39
CA LEU A 176 18.22 0.45 2.43
C LEU A 176 18.52 0.91 0.99
N SER A 177 18.77 2.19 0.76
CA SER A 177 19.11 2.67 -0.59
C SER A 177 20.47 2.15 -1.07
N ASP A 178 21.44 2.02 -0.18
CA ASP A 178 22.81 1.58 -0.45
C ASP A 178 22.83 0.10 -0.86
N ILE A 179 22.11 -0.77 -0.14
CA ILE A 179 21.92 -2.19 -0.52
C ILE A 179 21.46 -2.33 -1.97
N TRP A 180 20.46 -1.55 -2.38
CA TRP A 180 19.89 -1.63 -3.72
C TRP A 180 20.70 -0.84 -4.77
N ILE A 181 21.65 0.00 -4.37
CA ILE A 181 22.67 0.56 -5.27
C ILE A 181 23.70 -0.53 -5.57
N GLU A 182 24.20 -1.21 -4.54
CA GLU A 182 25.15 -2.33 -4.70
C GLU A 182 24.59 -3.41 -5.63
N TYR A 183 23.32 -3.82 -5.43
CA TYR A 183 22.65 -4.73 -6.37
C TYR A 183 22.58 -4.18 -7.81
N ALA A 184 22.28 -2.89 -7.97
CA ALA A 184 22.16 -2.29 -9.30
C ALA A 184 23.51 -2.18 -10.04
N GLU A 185 24.62 -2.21 -9.31
CA GLU A 185 25.99 -2.21 -9.82
C GLU A 185 26.57 -3.64 -9.98
N SER A 186 25.92 -4.65 -9.40
CA SER A 186 26.27 -6.07 -9.52
C SER A 186 25.99 -6.67 -10.90
N ASN A 187 26.26 -7.96 -11.03
CA ASN A 187 25.91 -8.74 -12.23
C ASN A 187 24.39 -8.95 -12.37
N LYS A 188 23.59 -8.59 -11.35
CA LYS A 188 22.13 -8.71 -11.31
C LYS A 188 21.63 -10.12 -11.52
N ASN A 189 22.43 -11.10 -11.09
CA ASN A 189 22.01 -12.49 -11.08
C ASN A 189 21.05 -12.75 -9.90
N GLU A 190 20.50 -13.95 -9.84
CA GLU A 190 19.55 -14.35 -8.80
C GLU A 190 20.17 -14.29 -7.39
N ASN A 191 21.44 -14.66 -7.22
CA ASN A 191 22.13 -14.61 -5.93
C ASN A 191 22.30 -13.15 -5.46
N ASP A 192 22.68 -12.24 -6.35
CA ASP A 192 22.82 -10.82 -6.03
C ASP A 192 21.48 -10.22 -5.59
N TYR A 193 20.38 -10.64 -6.23
CA TYR A 193 19.03 -10.23 -5.85
C TYR A 193 18.63 -10.77 -4.48
N LEU A 194 18.87 -12.06 -4.23
CA LEU A 194 18.55 -12.71 -2.96
C LEU A 194 19.37 -12.13 -1.80
N ASP A 195 20.63 -11.76 -2.02
CA ASP A 195 21.45 -11.05 -1.02
C ASP A 195 20.82 -9.70 -0.65
N ALA A 196 20.47 -8.89 -1.65
CA ALA A 196 19.84 -7.59 -1.42
C ALA A 196 18.51 -7.71 -0.66
N VAL A 197 17.68 -8.71 -1.00
CA VAL A 197 16.43 -9.00 -0.29
C VAL A 197 16.72 -9.43 1.15
N THR A 198 17.69 -10.32 1.36
CA THR A 198 18.03 -10.83 2.70
C THR A 198 18.49 -9.71 3.63
N ARG A 199 19.44 -8.89 3.17
CA ARG A 199 19.96 -7.73 3.93
C ARG A 199 18.87 -6.70 4.22
N THR A 200 17.96 -6.49 3.27
CA THR A 200 16.79 -5.64 3.47
C THR A 200 15.90 -6.18 4.60
N GLU A 201 15.57 -7.47 4.57
CA GLU A 201 14.75 -8.11 5.61
C GLU A 201 15.43 -8.15 6.98
N GLU A 202 16.76 -8.23 7.04
CA GLU A 202 17.52 -8.14 8.28
C GLU A 202 17.37 -6.77 8.95
N ILE A 203 17.40 -5.67 8.18
CA ILE A 203 17.14 -4.32 8.70
C ILE A 203 15.73 -4.24 9.29
N PHE A 204 14.72 -4.75 8.57
CA PHE A 204 13.35 -4.77 9.07
C PHE A 204 13.20 -5.58 10.35
N LYS A 205 13.79 -6.78 10.42
CA LYS A 205 13.77 -7.63 11.63
C LYS A 205 14.50 -6.98 12.80
N MET A 206 15.61 -6.29 12.54
CA MET A 206 16.35 -5.56 13.56
C MET A 206 15.50 -4.42 14.14
N TYR A 207 14.84 -3.64 13.29
CA TYR A 207 13.97 -2.56 13.74
C TYR A 207 12.76 -3.08 14.51
N GLU A 208 12.09 -4.13 14.00
CA GLU A 208 10.98 -4.80 14.67
C GLU A 208 11.36 -5.20 16.11
N LYS A 209 12.50 -5.89 16.30
CA LYS A 209 12.98 -6.31 17.62
C LYS A 209 13.32 -5.14 18.56
N LYS A 210 13.75 -4.01 18.02
CA LYS A 210 14.13 -2.83 18.82
C LYS A 210 12.93 -2.00 19.25
N THR A 211 11.92 -1.90 18.38
CA THR A 211 10.81 -0.95 18.51
C THR A 211 9.58 -1.57 19.16
N VAL A 212 9.37 -2.88 19.02
CA VAL A 212 8.26 -3.56 19.68
C VAL A 212 8.65 -3.87 21.12
N VAL A 213 8.35 -2.93 22.02
CA VAL A 213 8.74 -2.98 23.44
C VAL A 213 7.55 -3.30 24.36
N SER A 214 6.31 -3.07 23.92
CA SER A 214 5.11 -3.38 24.70
C SER A 214 4.63 -4.82 24.42
N THR A 215 4.05 -5.48 25.44
CA THR A 215 3.41 -6.79 25.28
C THR A 215 2.25 -6.73 24.29
N ASP A 216 1.50 -5.63 24.31
CA ASP A 216 0.31 -5.46 23.47
C ASP A 216 0.68 -5.34 21.97
N ASP A 217 1.77 -4.65 21.64
CA ASP A 217 2.24 -4.56 20.25
C ASP A 217 2.84 -5.88 19.78
N LEU A 218 3.48 -6.66 20.67
CA LEU A 218 3.96 -8.01 20.35
C LEU A 218 2.79 -8.95 20.03
N ASP A 219 1.75 -8.93 20.86
CA ASP A 219 0.58 -9.79 20.69
C ASP A 219 -0.16 -9.43 19.39
N LYS A 220 -0.42 -8.14 19.14
CA LYS A 220 -1.01 -7.66 17.88
C LYS A 220 -0.19 -8.07 16.67
N LEU A 221 1.13 -7.92 16.72
CA LEU A 221 2.00 -8.30 15.62
C LEU A 221 2.00 -9.81 15.37
N ALA A 222 1.97 -10.61 16.43
CA ALA A 222 1.87 -12.06 16.34
C ALA A 222 0.53 -12.48 15.71
N ASP A 223 -0.57 -11.85 16.11
CA ASP A 223 -1.90 -12.08 15.55
C ASP A 223 -1.98 -11.69 14.07
N GLU A 224 -1.48 -10.52 13.68
CA GLU A 224 -1.41 -10.08 12.28
C GLU A 224 -0.67 -11.11 11.40
N LYS A 225 0.49 -11.60 11.87
CA LYS A 225 1.28 -12.61 11.16
C LYS A 225 0.58 -13.96 11.12
N LEU A 226 -0.06 -14.36 12.21
CA LEU A 226 -0.82 -15.62 12.28
C LEU A 226 -1.99 -15.60 11.30
N VAL A 227 -2.80 -14.55 11.31
CA VAL A 227 -3.95 -14.41 10.41
C VAL A 227 -3.51 -14.42 8.94
N TYR A 228 -2.44 -13.71 8.59
CA TYR A 228 -1.87 -13.74 7.24
C TYR A 228 -1.43 -15.14 6.81
N ASN A 229 -0.74 -15.88 7.70
CA ASN A 229 -0.31 -17.25 7.43
C ASN A 229 -1.50 -18.22 7.30
N LEU A 230 -2.53 -18.07 8.15
CA LEU A 230 -3.74 -18.89 8.11
C LEU A 230 -4.56 -18.67 6.83
N MET A 231 -4.60 -17.43 6.34
CA MET A 231 -5.27 -17.11 5.09
C MET A 231 -4.56 -17.76 3.91
N GLY A 232 -3.23 -17.69 3.91
CA GLY A 232 -2.41 -18.28 2.86
C GLY A 232 -2.37 -17.42 1.60
N LYS A 233 -1.29 -17.59 0.83
CA LYS A 233 -0.96 -16.75 -0.32
C LYS A 233 -2.09 -16.66 -1.34
N ASP A 234 -2.67 -17.78 -1.75
CA ASP A 234 -3.68 -17.81 -2.81
C ASP A 234 -4.94 -17.02 -2.43
N ASN A 235 -5.38 -17.11 -1.17
CA ASN A 235 -6.53 -16.35 -0.68
C ASN A 235 -6.22 -14.85 -0.56
N VAL A 236 -5.02 -14.50 -0.11
CA VAL A 236 -4.58 -13.10 -0.07
C VAL A 236 -4.52 -12.54 -1.50
N ASP A 237 -3.92 -13.26 -2.44
CA ASP A 237 -3.85 -12.86 -3.84
C ASP A 237 -5.26 -12.72 -4.44
N ASN A 238 -6.19 -13.63 -4.13
CA ASN A 238 -7.61 -13.51 -4.51
C ASN A 238 -8.26 -12.24 -3.94
N LEU A 239 -8.01 -11.87 -2.67
CA LEU A 239 -8.53 -10.63 -2.09
C LEU A 239 -8.00 -9.40 -2.84
N ILE A 240 -6.71 -9.40 -3.18
CA ILE A 240 -6.10 -8.32 -3.94
C ILE A 240 -6.69 -8.27 -5.34
N GLU A 241 -6.89 -9.40 -6.02
CA GLU A 241 -7.52 -9.45 -7.34
C GLU A 241 -8.95 -8.88 -7.33
N ILE A 242 -9.76 -9.23 -6.33
CA ILE A 242 -11.11 -8.66 -6.13
C ILE A 242 -11.03 -7.13 -5.97
N ILE A 243 -10.07 -6.63 -5.19
CA ILE A 243 -9.86 -5.20 -4.99
C ILE A 243 -9.47 -4.51 -6.31
N ILE A 244 -8.55 -5.09 -7.06
CA ILE A 244 -8.07 -4.55 -8.34
C ILE A 244 -9.19 -4.58 -9.39
N ASP A 245 -10.00 -5.63 -9.44
CA ASP A 245 -11.19 -5.72 -10.28
C ASP A 245 -12.19 -4.62 -9.94
N GLY A 246 -12.50 -4.46 -8.65
CA GLY A 246 -13.40 -3.42 -8.17
C GLY A 246 -12.91 -2.02 -8.51
N LEU A 247 -11.61 -1.76 -8.31
CA LEU A 247 -10.97 -0.50 -8.67
C LEU A 247 -11.08 -0.22 -10.16
N ARG A 248 -10.73 -1.20 -11.01
CA ARG A 248 -10.84 -1.06 -12.47
C ARG A 248 -12.28 -0.78 -12.87
N GLN A 249 -13.23 -1.56 -12.37
CA GLN A 249 -14.65 -1.43 -12.70
C GLN A 249 -15.18 -0.04 -12.34
N ARG A 250 -14.82 0.52 -11.18
CA ARG A 250 -15.23 1.87 -10.79
C ARG A 250 -14.62 2.96 -11.69
N ILE A 251 -13.44 2.73 -12.24
CA ILE A 251 -12.76 3.69 -13.11
C ILE A 251 -13.23 3.61 -14.57
N THR A 252 -13.45 2.41 -15.11
CA THR A 252 -13.72 2.18 -16.54
C THR A 252 -15.16 1.81 -16.84
N GLY A 253 -15.91 1.32 -15.86
CA GLY A 253 -17.22 0.69 -16.05
C GLY A 253 -17.16 -0.74 -16.58
N GLU A 254 -15.96 -1.28 -16.85
CA GLU A 254 -15.79 -2.62 -17.40
C GLU A 254 -15.72 -3.67 -16.29
N ILE A 255 -16.51 -4.74 -16.43
CA ILE A 255 -16.63 -5.80 -15.42
C ILE A 255 -15.49 -6.80 -15.57
N ARG A 256 -14.73 -7.02 -14.48
CA ARG A 256 -13.68 -8.04 -14.28
C ARG A 256 -12.46 -7.92 -15.20
N LEU A 257 -11.28 -7.88 -14.58
CA LEU A 257 -9.97 -7.99 -15.24
C LEU A 257 -9.46 -9.43 -15.15
N PHE A 258 -9.77 -10.14 -14.07
CA PHE A 258 -9.38 -11.53 -13.86
C PHE A 258 -10.51 -12.50 -14.22
N SER A 259 -10.14 -13.70 -14.70
CA SER A 259 -11.09 -14.81 -14.86
C SER A 259 -11.50 -15.31 -13.48
N PRO A 260 -12.77 -15.74 -13.27
CA PRO A 260 -13.17 -16.31 -11.98
C PRO A 260 -12.32 -17.56 -11.70
N ASN A 261 -11.54 -17.53 -10.62
CA ASN A 261 -10.91 -18.73 -10.08
C ASN A 261 -12.04 -19.66 -9.62
N SER A 262 -11.96 -20.94 -9.99
CA SER A 262 -12.92 -21.96 -9.60
C SER A 262 -12.97 -22.02 -8.06
N TYR A 263 -14.09 -21.58 -7.49
CA TYR A 263 -14.38 -21.60 -6.06
C TYR A 263 -14.42 -23.03 -5.50
#